data_AF-A0A0D6M0T8-F1
#
_entry.id   AF-A0A0D6M0T8-F1
#
_cell.length_a   1.000
_cell.length_b   1.000
_cell.length_c   1.000
_cell.angle_alpha   90.00
_cell.angle_beta   90.00
_cell.angle_gamma   90.00
#
_symmetry.space_group_name_H-M   'P 1'
#
loop_
_entity.id
_entity.type
_entity.pdbx_description
1 polymer ?
#
loop_
_entity_poly.entity_id
_entity_poly.type
_entity_poly.pdbx_seq_one_letter_code
_entity_poly.pdbx_strand_id
1 'polypeptide(L)'
;MSEYDADAYMSLWKKIEKQSTLLRSIVEQLEAREKERQWARHQTVGDLDDGKLIEGITGERNIYKRRIDKLPEPGAPQMKPKKIRLCFDVSGSMYRFNGYDNRLNKSLETALMVMTSFDGKDDKIAFCASGDFTVEGLTEAIKTLSKEEDCDERFVVLISDANLDRYGISPKDLARVMNANDDVHSFVILIGSLGHQAERLKASLPLGKAFVCENSSDLPKIMQSIFTSTLA
;
A
#
# COMPACT_ATOMS: atom_id res chain seq x y z
N MET A 1 9.37 20.92 -22.73
CA MET A 1 9.88 19.59 -23.11
C MET A 1 10.45 19.68 -24.50
N SER A 2 11.59 19.05 -24.76
CA SER A 2 12.08 18.90 -26.13
C SER A 2 11.20 17.89 -26.88
N GLU A 3 11.26 17.88 -28.21
CA GLU A 3 10.55 16.91 -29.05
C GLU A 3 10.98 15.47 -28.73
N TYR A 4 12.29 15.28 -28.44
CA TYR A 4 12.85 14.01 -27.99
C TYR A 4 12.23 13.52 -26.66
N ASP A 5 12.06 14.42 -25.68
CA ASP A 5 11.45 14.07 -24.39
C ASP A 5 9.98 13.70 -24.56
N ALA A 6 9.27 14.38 -25.46
CA ALA A 6 7.88 14.09 -25.79
C ALA A 6 7.72 12.72 -26.43
N ASP A 7 8.59 12.36 -27.37
CA ASP A 7 8.57 11.04 -28.02
C ASP A 7 8.88 9.92 -27.01
N ALA A 8 9.87 10.12 -26.14
CA ALA A 8 10.21 9.18 -25.08
C ALA A 8 9.02 8.97 -24.13
N TYR A 9 8.37 10.05 -23.70
CA TYR A 9 7.16 9.98 -22.87
C TYR A 9 6.03 9.23 -23.57
N MET A 10 5.73 9.58 -24.82
CA MET A 10 4.66 8.94 -25.59
C MET A 10 4.93 7.46 -25.84
N SER A 11 6.19 7.06 -25.96
CA SER A 11 6.57 5.65 -26.09
C SER A 11 6.26 4.84 -24.82
N LEU A 12 6.45 5.43 -23.64
CA LEU A 12 6.12 4.82 -22.35
C LEU A 12 4.60 4.79 -22.17
N TRP A 13 3.92 5.92 -22.39
CA TRP A 13 2.47 6.05 -22.24
C TRP A 13 1.70 5.00 -23.05
N LYS A 14 2.05 4.81 -24.33
CA LYS A 14 1.40 3.83 -25.20
C LYS A 14 1.43 2.40 -24.67
N LYS A 15 2.43 2.04 -23.86
CA LYS A 15 2.54 0.70 -23.26
C LYS A 15 1.65 0.51 -22.05
N ILE A 16 1.42 1.57 -21.28
CA ILE A 16 0.78 1.50 -19.97
C ILE A 16 -0.65 2.03 -19.95
N GLU A 17 -1.12 2.72 -20.99
CA GLU A 17 -2.43 3.39 -21.02
C GLU A 17 -3.61 2.49 -20.57
N LYS A 18 -3.63 1.23 -21.05
CA LYS A 18 -4.66 0.26 -20.67
C LYS A 18 -4.58 -0.13 -19.20
N GLN A 19 -3.37 -0.34 -18.71
CA GLN A 19 -3.05 -0.72 -17.35
C GLN A 19 -3.34 0.43 -16.38
N SER A 20 -3.03 1.67 -16.77
CA SER A 20 -3.38 2.88 -16.02
C SER A 20 -4.88 3.01 -15.84
N THR A 21 -5.66 2.71 -16.88
CA THR A 21 -7.13 2.70 -16.80
C THR A 21 -7.62 1.62 -15.85
N LEU A 22 -7.04 0.41 -15.90
CA LEU A 22 -7.40 -0.69 -15.01
C LEU A 22 -7.09 -0.37 -13.54
N LEU A 23 -5.90 0.17 -13.27
CA LEU A 23 -5.50 0.59 -11.93
C LEU A 23 -6.40 1.73 -11.42
N ARG A 24 -6.81 2.67 -12.29
CA ARG A 24 -7.77 3.71 -11.94
C ARG A 24 -9.11 3.14 -11.48
N SER A 25 -9.64 2.14 -12.19
CA SER A 25 -10.88 1.45 -11.79
C SER A 25 -10.73 0.71 -10.46
N ILE A 26 -9.56 0.13 -10.19
CA ILE A 26 -9.27 -0.48 -8.88
C ILE A 26 -9.33 0.57 -7.76
N VAL A 27 -8.72 1.75 -7.98
CA VAL A 27 -8.75 2.86 -7.01
C VAL A 27 -10.17 3.36 -6.75
N GLU A 28 -10.99 3.43 -7.79
CA GLU A 28 -12.41 3.82 -7.67
C GLU A 28 -13.21 2.85 -6.79
N GLN A 29 -12.86 1.56 -6.85
CA GLN A 29 -13.53 0.50 -6.10
C GLN A 29 -13.01 0.35 -4.66
N LEU A 30 -12.06 1.19 -4.22
CA LEU A 30 -11.58 1.13 -2.85
C LEU A 30 -12.69 1.50 -1.85
N GLU A 31 -12.89 0.60 -0.89
CA GLU A 31 -13.85 0.71 0.19
C GLU A 31 -13.25 1.38 1.42
N ALA A 32 -14.12 1.99 2.23
CA ALA A 32 -13.75 2.50 3.55
C ALA A 32 -13.31 1.34 4.48
N ARG A 33 -12.30 1.59 5.32
CA ARG A 33 -11.84 0.65 6.35
C ARG A 33 -11.75 1.26 7.74
N GLU A 34 -12.01 2.56 7.87
CA GLU A 34 -11.84 3.27 9.13
C GLU A 34 -12.85 2.74 10.13
N LYS A 35 -12.36 2.20 11.24
CA LYS A 35 -13.23 1.63 12.26
C LYS A 35 -13.93 2.75 13.00
N GLU A 36 -15.25 2.77 12.93
CA GLU A 36 -16.03 3.73 13.70
C GLU A 36 -16.33 3.19 15.09
N ARG A 37 -16.18 4.06 16.10
CA ARG A 37 -16.57 3.75 17.48
C ARG A 37 -18.08 3.84 17.62
N GLN A 38 -18.72 2.69 17.80
CA GLN A 38 -20.16 2.59 18.03
C GLN A 38 -20.45 2.09 19.45
N TRP A 39 -21.59 2.50 19.99
CA TRP A 39 -22.10 1.98 21.26
C TRP A 39 -22.77 0.63 21.03
N ALA A 40 -22.09 -0.45 21.38
CA ALA A 40 -22.74 -1.75 21.54
C ALA A 40 -23.60 -1.71 22.80
N ARG A 41 -24.92 -1.83 22.63
CA ARG A 41 -25.89 -1.92 23.73
C ARG A 41 -26.08 -3.38 24.16
N HIS A 42 -26.88 -3.62 25.20
CA HIS A 42 -27.20 -4.96 25.71
C HIS A 42 -25.97 -5.72 26.23
N GLN A 43 -25.03 -5.00 26.84
CA GLN A 43 -23.84 -5.58 27.43
C GLN A 43 -24.08 -5.86 28.91
N THR A 44 -23.33 -6.82 29.46
CA THR A 44 -23.30 -7.10 30.91
C THR A 44 -22.29 -6.24 31.66
N VAL A 45 -21.41 -5.55 30.94
CA VAL A 45 -20.32 -4.72 31.48
C VAL A 45 -20.16 -3.48 30.61
N GLY A 46 -19.83 -2.35 31.23
CA GLY A 46 -19.57 -1.09 30.54
C GLY A 46 -20.24 0.08 31.27
N ASP A 47 -20.58 1.11 30.50
CA ASP A 47 -21.33 2.25 31.00
C ASP A 47 -22.82 1.89 31.06
N LEU A 48 -23.54 2.39 32.07
CA LEU A 48 -24.97 2.14 32.18
C LEU A 48 -25.70 2.74 30.97
N ASP A 49 -26.61 1.99 30.35
CA ASP A 49 -27.48 2.50 29.30
C ASP A 49 -28.71 3.16 29.95
N ASP A 50 -28.77 4.50 29.94
CA ASP A 50 -29.86 5.26 30.56
C ASP A 50 -31.25 4.85 30.05
N GLY A 51 -31.34 4.34 28.82
CA GLY A 51 -32.59 3.80 28.26
C GLY A 51 -33.06 2.49 28.90
N LYS A 52 -32.25 1.87 29.76
CA LYS A 52 -32.48 0.56 30.39
C LYS A 52 -32.55 0.58 31.92
N LEU A 53 -32.78 1.77 32.49
CA LEU A 53 -32.88 1.95 33.93
C LEU A 53 -33.98 1.09 34.56
N ILE A 54 -35.11 0.93 33.86
CA ILE A 54 -36.27 0.16 34.35
C ILE A 54 -35.92 -1.33 34.41
N GLU A 55 -35.33 -1.85 33.33
CA GLU A 55 -34.89 -3.23 33.20
C GLU A 55 -33.84 -3.59 34.26
N GLY A 56 -32.94 -2.66 34.57
CA GLY A 56 -31.96 -2.83 35.65
C GLY A 56 -32.60 -2.97 37.02
N ILE A 57 -33.65 -2.20 37.31
CA ILE A 57 -34.42 -2.33 38.56
C ILE A 57 -35.17 -3.67 38.62
N THR A 58 -35.61 -4.20 37.47
CA THR A 58 -36.24 -5.53 37.39
C THR A 58 -35.25 -6.71 37.44
N GLY A 59 -33.95 -6.44 37.58
CA GLY A 59 -32.90 -7.45 37.73
C GLY A 59 -32.24 -7.91 36.43
N GLU A 60 -32.51 -7.26 35.30
CA GLU A 60 -31.88 -7.58 34.03
C GLU A 60 -30.41 -7.12 34.03
N ARG A 61 -29.51 -8.01 33.57
CA ARG A 61 -28.05 -7.75 33.57
C ARG A 61 -27.54 -7.10 32.29
N ASN A 62 -28.30 -7.16 31.19
CA ASN A 62 -27.91 -6.64 29.87
C ASN A 62 -28.26 -5.15 29.72
N ILE A 63 -27.91 -4.35 30.73
CA ILE A 63 -28.28 -2.94 30.86
C ILE A 63 -27.12 -1.98 30.57
N TYR A 64 -25.96 -2.52 30.17
CA TYR A 64 -24.78 -1.72 29.90
C TYR A 64 -24.57 -1.52 28.39
N LYS A 65 -23.79 -0.51 28.05
CA LYS A 65 -23.28 -0.23 26.72
C LYS A 65 -21.77 -0.04 26.76
N ARG A 66 -21.09 -0.42 25.68
CA ARG A 66 -19.64 -0.28 25.55
C ARG A 66 -19.30 0.28 24.18
N ARG A 67 -18.27 1.14 24.12
CA ARG A 67 -17.68 1.54 22.83
C ARG A 67 -16.90 0.38 22.23
N ILE A 68 -17.29 -0.03 21.04
CA ILE A 68 -16.59 -1.03 20.25
C ILE A 68 -16.21 -0.42 18.91
N ASP A 69 -15.05 -0.80 18.41
CA ASP A 69 -14.62 -0.44 17.06
C ASP A 69 -15.29 -1.42 16.09
N LYS A 70 -16.19 -0.91 15.25
CA LYS A 70 -16.90 -1.70 14.23
C LYS A 70 -16.30 -1.36 12.87
N LEU A 71 -16.08 -2.38 12.04
CA LEU A 71 -15.75 -2.17 10.63
C LEU A 71 -16.93 -1.49 9.92
N PRO A 72 -16.64 -0.64 8.92
CA PRO A 72 -17.69 -0.03 8.10
C PRO A 72 -18.50 -1.09 7.37
N GLU A 73 -19.77 -0.79 7.11
CA GLU A 73 -20.64 -1.68 6.34
C GLU A 73 -20.18 -1.74 4.87
N PRO A 74 -20.32 -2.89 4.19
CA PRO A 74 -19.95 -3.00 2.78
C PRO A 74 -20.65 -1.93 1.93
N GLY A 75 -19.89 -1.20 1.12
CA GLY A 75 -20.39 -0.08 0.33
C GLY A 75 -20.54 1.26 1.07
N ALA A 76 -20.14 1.35 2.35
CA ALA A 76 -20.06 2.63 3.05
C ALA A 76 -19.08 3.58 2.34
N PRO A 77 -19.41 4.89 2.22
CA PRO A 77 -18.51 5.85 1.61
C PRO A 77 -17.23 5.98 2.42
N GLN A 78 -16.11 6.13 1.71
CA GLN A 78 -14.82 6.39 2.32
C GLN A 78 -14.73 7.83 2.80
N MET A 79 -14.55 8.04 4.10
CA MET A 79 -14.49 9.37 4.71
C MET A 79 -13.09 9.98 4.70
N LYS A 80 -12.05 9.14 4.82
CA LYS A 80 -10.64 9.54 4.77
C LYS A 80 -9.88 8.80 3.68
N PRO A 81 -8.90 9.43 3.02
CA PRO A 81 -8.13 8.78 1.96
C PRO A 81 -7.24 7.67 2.51
N LYS A 82 -6.86 6.72 1.66
CA LYS A 82 -5.76 5.79 1.94
C LYS A 82 -4.45 6.49 1.57
N LYS A 83 -3.52 6.58 2.50
CA LYS A 83 -2.20 7.18 2.23
C LYS A 83 -1.25 6.12 1.72
N ILE A 84 -0.67 6.36 0.55
CA ILE A 84 0.31 5.46 -0.06
C ILE A 84 1.63 6.18 -0.33
N ARG A 85 2.75 5.56 0.03
CA ARG A 85 4.08 6.05 -0.31
C ARG A 85 4.81 5.05 -1.16
N LEU A 86 5.21 5.49 -2.35
CA LEU A 86 6.00 4.69 -3.27
C LEU A 86 7.47 5.06 -3.13
N CYS A 87 8.29 4.08 -2.78
CA CYS A 87 9.74 4.22 -2.72
C CYS A 87 10.33 3.56 -3.96
N PHE A 88 10.95 4.34 -4.84
CA PHE A 88 11.54 3.83 -6.06
C PHE A 88 13.04 3.64 -5.90
N ASP A 89 13.53 2.48 -6.32
CA ASP A 89 14.95 2.24 -6.47
C ASP A 89 15.51 3.00 -7.67
N VAL A 90 16.44 3.91 -7.39
CA VAL A 90 17.11 4.74 -8.42
C VAL A 90 18.62 4.49 -8.42
N SER A 91 19.06 3.33 -7.93
CA SER A 91 20.48 2.97 -7.84
C SER A 91 21.12 2.71 -9.20
N GLY A 92 22.46 2.66 -9.23
CA GLY A 92 23.23 2.42 -10.45
C GLY A 92 22.95 1.08 -11.14
N SER A 93 22.45 0.06 -10.42
CA SER A 93 22.05 -1.22 -11.04
C SER A 93 20.82 -1.07 -11.93
N MET A 94 19.91 -0.16 -11.60
CA MET A 94 18.73 0.14 -12.41
C MET A 94 19.14 0.61 -13.80
N TYR A 95 20.13 1.51 -13.88
CA TYR A 95 20.67 2.00 -15.14
C TYR A 95 21.53 0.93 -15.84
N ARG A 96 22.47 0.31 -15.11
CA ARG A 96 23.44 -0.64 -15.68
C ARG A 96 22.77 -1.86 -16.33
N PHE A 97 21.72 -2.38 -15.71
CA PHE A 97 21.01 -3.56 -16.19
C PHE A 97 19.79 -3.21 -17.08
N ASN A 98 19.50 -1.92 -17.30
CA ASN A 98 18.38 -1.50 -18.15
C ASN A 98 18.47 -2.09 -19.56
N GLY A 99 19.67 -2.21 -20.13
CA GLY A 99 19.86 -2.83 -21.45
C GLY A 99 19.63 -4.34 -21.49
N TYR A 100 19.54 -5.02 -20.34
CA TYR A 100 19.32 -6.46 -20.26
C TYR A 100 17.86 -6.81 -19.99
N ASP A 101 17.26 -6.22 -18.94
CA ASP A 101 15.90 -6.56 -18.49
C ASP A 101 14.99 -5.34 -18.30
N ASN A 102 15.38 -4.18 -18.83
CA ASN A 102 14.59 -2.95 -18.85
C ASN A 102 14.19 -2.43 -17.45
N ARG A 103 14.98 -2.69 -16.40
CA ARG A 103 14.70 -2.23 -15.01
C ARG A 103 14.29 -0.77 -14.89
N LEU A 104 15.11 0.15 -15.38
CA LEU A 104 14.83 1.59 -15.30
C LEU A 104 13.57 1.94 -16.11
N ASN A 105 13.41 1.37 -17.31
CA ASN A 105 12.21 1.57 -18.12
C ASN A 105 10.96 1.08 -17.40
N LYS A 106 10.98 -0.10 -16.77
CA LYS A 106 9.87 -0.64 -15.97
C LYS A 106 9.56 0.21 -14.75
N SER A 107 10.59 0.75 -14.10
CA SER A 107 10.43 1.69 -12.99
C SER A 107 9.74 2.98 -13.44
N LEU A 108 10.12 3.53 -14.59
CA LEU A 108 9.48 4.70 -15.20
C LEU A 108 8.04 4.41 -15.63
N GLU A 109 7.80 3.26 -16.28
CA GLU A 109 6.46 2.78 -16.64
C GLU A 109 5.57 2.64 -15.40
N THR A 110 6.12 2.10 -14.30
CA THR A 110 5.42 1.96 -13.01
C THR A 110 5.10 3.31 -12.39
N ALA A 111 6.07 4.22 -12.34
CA ALA A 111 5.87 5.57 -11.79
C ALA A 111 4.80 6.33 -12.59
N LEU A 112 4.90 6.32 -13.92
CA LEU A 112 3.95 6.98 -14.80
C LEU A 112 2.55 6.36 -14.67
N MET A 113 2.45 5.03 -14.59
CA MET A 113 1.18 4.34 -14.40
C MET A 113 0.50 4.78 -13.10
N VAL A 114 1.22 4.77 -11.99
CA VAL A 114 0.64 5.16 -10.70
C VAL A 114 0.24 6.63 -10.68
N MET A 115 1.13 7.53 -11.13
CA MET A 115 0.84 8.96 -11.17
C MET A 115 -0.39 9.27 -12.02
N THR A 116 -0.53 8.62 -13.18
CA THR A 116 -1.67 8.83 -14.08
C THR A 116 -2.96 8.18 -13.57
N SER A 117 -2.87 7.02 -12.92
CA SER A 117 -4.04 6.35 -12.32
C SER A 117 -4.59 7.08 -11.10
N PHE A 118 -3.72 7.72 -10.31
CA PHE A 118 -4.11 8.40 -9.08
C PHE A 118 -4.48 9.87 -9.31
N ASP A 119 -4.22 10.39 -10.51
CA ASP A 119 -4.59 11.76 -10.89
C ASP A 119 -6.11 12.00 -10.75
N GLY A 120 -6.46 13.04 -9.99
CA GLY A 120 -7.84 13.40 -9.66
C GLY A 120 -8.56 12.41 -8.73
N LYS A 121 -7.83 11.61 -7.94
CA LYS A 121 -8.36 10.66 -6.94
C LYS A 121 -7.91 10.98 -5.51
N ASP A 122 -7.64 12.25 -5.21
CA ASP A 122 -7.09 12.70 -3.92
C ASP A 122 -8.01 12.38 -2.72
N ASP A 123 -9.33 12.25 -2.96
CA ASP A 123 -10.34 11.84 -1.99
C ASP A 123 -10.22 10.36 -1.59
N LYS A 124 -9.71 9.52 -2.50
CA LYS A 124 -9.54 8.08 -2.33
C LYS A 124 -8.13 7.71 -1.90
N ILE A 125 -7.13 8.30 -2.56
CA ILE A 125 -5.71 8.00 -2.37
C ILE A 125 -4.91 9.30 -2.36
N ALA A 126 -4.09 9.47 -1.32
CA ALA A 126 -3.03 10.47 -1.31
C ALA A 126 -1.68 9.76 -1.49
N PHE A 127 -0.89 10.17 -2.48
CA PHE A 127 0.39 9.52 -2.79
C PHE A 127 1.62 10.44 -2.80
N CYS A 128 2.77 9.87 -2.46
CA CYS A 128 4.08 10.53 -2.59
C CYS A 128 5.10 9.54 -3.16
N ALA A 129 5.87 9.98 -4.16
CA ALA A 129 7.00 9.22 -4.70
C ALA A 129 8.30 9.74 -4.07
N SER A 130 9.10 8.85 -3.47
CA SER A 130 10.46 9.16 -2.98
C SER A 130 11.49 8.24 -3.63
N GLY A 131 12.59 8.81 -4.10
CA GLY A 131 13.65 8.11 -4.85
C GLY A 131 14.87 7.73 -4.01
N ASP A 132 14.68 7.13 -2.84
CA ASP A 132 15.77 6.58 -2.03
C ASP A 132 15.49 5.10 -1.72
N PHE A 133 16.52 4.27 -1.92
CA PHE A 133 16.44 2.81 -2.06
C PHE A 133 17.00 2.05 -0.85
N THR A 134 17.27 2.76 0.21
CA THR A 134 17.89 2.22 1.41
C THR A 134 16.86 1.67 2.40
N VAL A 135 17.28 0.76 3.30
CA VAL A 135 16.48 0.29 4.42
C VAL A 135 16.04 1.48 5.29
N GLU A 136 16.90 2.50 5.35
CA GLU A 136 16.71 3.80 5.95
C GLU A 136 15.58 4.58 5.29
N GLY A 137 15.54 4.64 3.95
CA GLY A 137 14.45 5.27 3.19
C GLY A 137 13.09 4.62 3.48
N LEU A 138 13.03 3.29 3.50
CA LEU A 138 11.81 2.56 3.89
C LEU A 138 11.44 2.83 5.35
N THR A 139 12.42 2.83 6.25
CA THR A 139 12.22 3.11 7.68
C THR A 139 11.64 4.51 7.88
N GLU A 140 12.17 5.52 7.19
CA GLU A 140 11.69 6.89 7.29
C GLU A 140 10.31 7.07 6.67
N ALA A 141 10.03 6.39 5.56
CA ALA A 141 8.71 6.34 4.96
C ALA A 141 7.67 5.80 5.94
N ILE A 142 7.96 4.69 6.62
CA ILE A 142 7.09 4.09 7.63
C ILE A 142 6.89 5.04 8.81
N LYS A 143 7.97 5.61 9.35
CA LYS A 143 7.91 6.57 10.48
C LYS A 143 7.13 7.84 10.15
N THR A 144 7.24 8.32 8.91
CA THR A 144 6.51 9.51 8.46
C THR A 144 5.03 9.18 8.33
N LEU A 145 4.68 8.08 7.64
CA LEU A 145 3.29 7.69 7.48
C LEU A 145 2.62 7.37 8.83
N SER A 146 3.32 6.74 9.77
CA SER A 146 2.75 6.39 11.07
C SER A 146 2.28 7.59 11.89
N LYS A 147 2.76 8.81 11.60
CA LYS A 147 2.35 10.04 12.27
C LYS A 147 1.14 10.71 11.62
N GLU A 148 0.72 10.23 10.46
CA GLU A 148 -0.40 10.80 9.71
C GLU A 148 -1.72 10.34 10.31
N GLU A 149 -2.52 11.26 10.84
CA GLU A 149 -3.82 10.94 11.48
C GLU A 149 -5.01 11.06 10.53
N ASP A 150 -4.85 11.83 9.45
CA ASP A 150 -5.89 12.05 8.44
C ASP A 150 -5.79 11.04 7.29
N CYS A 151 -5.92 9.76 7.65
CA CYS A 151 -6.03 8.67 6.69
C CYS A 151 -6.75 7.46 7.29
N ASP A 152 -7.37 6.69 6.41
CA ASP A 152 -8.02 5.43 6.73
C ASP A 152 -6.98 4.31 6.93
N GLU A 153 -6.13 4.12 5.91
CA GLU A 153 -5.07 3.13 5.90
C GLU A 153 -3.76 3.75 5.38
N ARG A 154 -2.63 3.14 5.78
CA ARG A 154 -1.28 3.60 5.45
C ARG A 154 -0.53 2.50 4.73
N PHE A 155 -0.04 2.79 3.53
CA PHE A 155 0.69 1.86 2.68
C PHE A 155 2.06 2.42 2.35
N VAL A 156 3.08 1.58 2.45
CA VAL A 156 4.41 1.87 1.90
C VAL A 156 4.78 0.75 0.95
N VAL A 157 5.10 1.09 -0.29
CA VAL A 157 5.47 0.11 -1.33
C VAL A 157 6.85 0.46 -1.87
N LEU A 158 7.80 -0.45 -1.64
CA LEU A 158 9.15 -0.37 -2.20
C LEU A 158 9.17 -1.04 -3.58
N ILE A 159 9.74 -0.38 -4.58
CA ILE A 159 9.88 -0.87 -5.95
C ILE A 159 11.38 -0.99 -6.26
N SER A 160 11.90 -2.20 -6.40
CA SER A 160 13.36 -2.46 -6.53
C SER A 160 13.68 -3.64 -7.46
N ASP A 161 14.96 -3.79 -7.85
CA ASP A 161 15.45 -4.78 -8.82
C ASP A 161 15.91 -6.12 -8.23
N ALA A 162 15.46 -6.44 -7.02
CA ALA A 162 15.80 -7.64 -6.24
C ALA A 162 17.31 -7.83 -5.96
N ASN A 163 18.14 -6.82 -6.21
CA ASN A 163 19.60 -6.91 -6.08
C ASN A 163 20.11 -6.41 -4.71
N LEU A 164 19.32 -6.60 -3.66
CA LEU A 164 19.58 -6.09 -2.31
C LEU A 164 20.87 -6.64 -1.69
N ASP A 165 21.21 -7.90 -1.98
CA ASP A 165 22.41 -8.56 -1.46
C ASP A 165 23.71 -7.81 -1.83
N ARG A 166 23.77 -7.19 -3.02
CA ARG A 166 24.96 -6.43 -3.46
C ARG A 166 25.17 -5.14 -2.67
N TYR A 167 24.10 -4.61 -2.10
CA TYR A 167 24.13 -3.42 -1.26
C TYR A 167 24.36 -3.76 0.22
N GLY A 168 24.59 -5.04 0.54
CA GLY A 168 24.71 -5.50 1.93
C GLY A 168 23.39 -5.51 2.69
N ILE A 169 22.26 -5.37 1.99
CA ILE A 169 20.93 -5.37 2.60
C ILE A 169 20.47 -6.81 2.76
N SER A 170 20.53 -7.29 4.00
CA SER A 170 20.01 -8.62 4.34
C SER A 170 18.48 -8.64 4.23
N PRO A 171 17.87 -9.70 3.65
CA PRO A 171 16.43 -9.87 3.66
C PRO A 171 15.82 -9.85 5.07
N LYS A 172 16.60 -10.26 6.09
CA LYS A 172 16.16 -10.20 7.49
C LYS A 172 16.00 -8.76 7.99
N ASP A 173 16.87 -7.85 7.56
CA ASP A 173 16.80 -6.45 7.96
C ASP A 173 15.63 -5.76 7.26
N LEU A 174 15.42 -6.06 5.98
CA LEU A 174 14.23 -5.60 5.25
C LEU A 174 12.93 -6.12 5.89
N ALA A 175 12.85 -7.42 6.20
CA ALA A 175 11.70 -8.01 6.88
C ALA A 175 11.44 -7.39 8.26
N ARG A 176 12.51 -7.04 9.01
CA ARG A 176 12.40 -6.33 10.29
C ARG A 176 11.78 -4.95 10.09
N VAL A 177 12.24 -4.18 9.11
CA VAL A 177 11.72 -2.84 8.83
C VAL A 177 10.27 -2.89 8.34
N MET A 178 9.92 -3.83 7.46
CA MET A 178 8.54 -4.01 6.97
C MET A 178 7.53 -4.36 8.06
N ASN A 179 7.99 -4.84 9.22
CA ASN A 179 7.17 -5.18 10.39
C ASN A 179 7.47 -4.26 11.58
N ALA A 180 8.09 -3.09 11.36
CA ALA A 180 8.44 -2.17 12.43
C ALA A 180 7.22 -1.45 13.04
N ASN A 181 6.11 -1.37 12.30
CA ASN A 181 4.87 -0.73 12.74
C ASN A 181 3.67 -1.46 12.13
N ASP A 182 2.73 -1.89 12.98
CA ASP A 182 1.52 -2.62 12.57
C ASP A 182 0.46 -1.72 11.93
N ASP A 183 0.50 -0.41 12.19
CA ASP A 183 -0.42 0.59 11.60
C ASP A 183 -0.04 0.97 10.16
N VAL A 184 1.11 0.50 9.66
CA VAL A 184 1.63 0.80 8.32
C VAL A 184 1.87 -0.48 7.53
N HIS A 185 1.06 -0.70 6.49
CA HIS A 185 1.19 -1.86 5.61
C HIS A 185 2.36 -1.68 4.63
N SER A 186 3.42 -2.44 4.86
CA SER A 186 4.65 -2.36 4.06
C SER A 186 4.74 -3.50 3.04
N PHE A 187 5.02 -3.17 1.78
CA PHE A 187 5.10 -4.10 0.66
C PHE A 187 6.36 -3.87 -0.18
N VAL A 188 6.78 -4.91 -0.90
CA VAL A 188 7.91 -4.86 -1.84
C VAL A 188 7.48 -5.42 -3.20
N ILE A 189 7.73 -4.67 -4.27
CA ILE A 189 7.54 -5.07 -5.66
C ILE A 189 8.91 -5.16 -6.32
N LEU A 190 9.25 -6.35 -6.79
CA LEU A 190 10.53 -6.66 -7.42
C LEU A 190 10.34 -6.61 -8.94
N ILE A 191 10.82 -5.54 -9.58
CA ILE A 191 10.61 -5.25 -11.02
C ILE A 191 11.72 -5.76 -11.95
N GLY A 192 12.79 -6.29 -11.36
CA GLY A 192 13.92 -6.88 -12.07
C GLY A 192 14.38 -8.13 -11.34
N SER A 193 14.88 -9.11 -12.09
CA SER A 193 15.56 -10.26 -11.51
C SER A 193 16.61 -10.80 -12.49
N LEU A 194 17.80 -11.10 -11.98
CA LEU A 194 18.77 -11.92 -12.70
C LEU A 194 18.59 -13.36 -12.23
N GLY A 195 17.95 -14.20 -13.05
CA GLY A 195 17.61 -15.58 -12.69
C GLY A 195 16.60 -15.65 -11.54
N HIS A 196 16.79 -16.54 -10.58
CA HIS A 196 15.81 -16.79 -9.51
C HIS A 196 15.96 -15.88 -8.27
N GLN A 197 16.65 -14.74 -8.39
CA GLN A 197 16.93 -13.84 -7.25
C GLN A 197 15.66 -13.26 -6.64
N ALA A 198 14.73 -12.76 -7.47
CA ALA A 198 13.51 -12.14 -6.97
C ALA A 198 12.60 -13.13 -6.23
N GLU A 199 12.47 -14.36 -6.74
CA GLU A 199 11.70 -15.40 -6.06
C GLU A 199 12.34 -15.84 -4.74
N ARG A 200 13.68 -15.95 -4.70
CA ARG A 200 14.39 -16.24 -3.44
C ARG A 200 14.20 -15.14 -2.41
N LEU A 201 14.29 -13.88 -2.83
CA LEU A 201 14.07 -12.73 -1.95
C LEU A 201 12.62 -12.73 -1.44
N LYS A 202 11.65 -12.88 -2.32
CA LYS A 202 10.22 -13.01 -1.96
C LYS A 202 9.98 -14.12 -0.95
N ALA A 203 10.59 -15.29 -1.13
CA ALA A 203 10.48 -16.42 -0.19
C ALA A 203 11.09 -16.14 1.19
N SER A 204 12.01 -15.18 1.29
CA SER A 204 12.63 -14.77 2.56
C SER A 204 11.93 -13.59 3.26
N LEU A 205 10.98 -12.94 2.57
CA LEU A 205 10.19 -11.82 3.09
C LEU A 205 8.86 -12.32 3.68
N PRO A 206 8.17 -11.50 4.50
CA PRO A 206 6.90 -11.89 5.08
C PRO A 206 5.87 -12.30 4.01
N LEU A 207 5.14 -13.37 4.28
CA LEU A 207 4.16 -13.93 3.35
C LEU A 207 3.12 -12.87 2.95
N GLY A 208 2.84 -12.77 1.65
CA GLY A 208 1.88 -11.80 1.12
C GLY A 208 2.36 -10.35 1.06
N LYS A 209 3.58 -10.04 1.55
CA LYS A 209 4.13 -8.68 1.52
C LYS A 209 5.14 -8.41 0.38
N ALA A 210 5.51 -9.43 -0.40
CA ALA A 210 6.46 -9.31 -1.50
C ALA A 210 5.93 -9.89 -2.82
N PHE A 211 6.12 -9.15 -3.91
CA PHE A 211 5.63 -9.49 -5.24
C PHE A 211 6.78 -9.41 -6.26
N VAL A 212 6.74 -10.29 -7.26
CA VAL A 212 7.63 -10.23 -8.42
C VAL A 212 6.81 -9.69 -9.60
N CYS A 213 7.31 -8.65 -10.25
CA CYS A 213 6.68 -7.96 -11.36
C CYS A 213 7.61 -8.07 -12.58
N GLU A 214 7.45 -9.14 -13.36
CA GLU A 214 8.26 -9.34 -14.56
C GLU A 214 7.85 -8.38 -15.68
N ASN A 215 6.55 -8.11 -15.81
CA ASN A 215 5.98 -7.20 -16.80
C ASN A 215 5.20 -6.09 -16.12
N SER A 216 5.36 -4.86 -16.59
CA SER A 216 4.59 -3.69 -16.12
C SER A 216 3.07 -3.89 -16.26
N SER A 217 2.64 -4.79 -17.15
CA SER A 217 1.23 -5.22 -17.28
C SER A 217 0.64 -5.88 -16.05
N ASP A 218 1.47 -6.46 -15.18
CA ASP A 218 1.01 -7.19 -13.99
C ASP A 218 0.84 -6.26 -12.78
N LEU A 219 1.38 -5.05 -12.86
CA LEU A 219 1.33 -4.08 -11.77
C LEU A 219 -0.08 -3.78 -11.27
N PRO A 220 -1.12 -3.56 -12.11
CA PRO A 220 -2.47 -3.34 -11.62
C PRO A 220 -3.00 -4.50 -10.75
N LYS A 221 -2.71 -5.74 -11.13
CA LYS A 221 -3.13 -6.93 -10.36
C LYS A 221 -2.37 -7.03 -9.03
N ILE A 222 -1.09 -6.68 -9.04
CA ILE A 222 -0.27 -6.62 -7.82
C ILE A 222 -0.83 -5.55 -6.88
N MET A 223 -1.11 -4.35 -7.38
CA MET A 223 -1.70 -3.26 -6.59
C MET A 223 -3.08 -3.63 -6.05
N GLN A 224 -3.92 -4.28 -6.85
CA GLN A 224 -5.20 -4.83 -6.38
C GLN A 224 -4.99 -5.81 -5.23
N SER A 225 -4.01 -6.72 -5.36
CA SER A 225 -3.68 -7.69 -4.31
C SER A 225 -3.19 -6.99 -3.04
N ILE A 226 -2.37 -5.93 -3.16
CA ILE A 226 -1.91 -5.11 -2.04
C ILE A 226 -3.10 -4.49 -1.30
N PHE A 227 -4.00 -3.82 -2.02
CA PHE A 227 -5.18 -3.20 -1.40
C PHE A 227 -6.20 -4.20 -0.83
N THR A 228 -6.23 -5.42 -1.38
CA THR A 228 -7.11 -6.51 -0.90
C THR A 228 -6.48 -7.28 0.27
N SER A 229 -5.14 -7.28 0.40
CA SER A 229 -4.44 -8.03 1.44
C SER A 229 -4.68 -7.49 2.85
N THR A 230 -5.14 -6.24 2.98
CA THR A 230 -5.55 -5.64 4.26
C THR A 230 -6.97 -6.03 4.68
N LEU A 231 -7.69 -6.80 3.86
CA LEU A 231 -9.03 -7.30 4.18
C LEU A 231 -9.03 -8.57 5.05
N ALA A 232 -7.87 -9.20 5.26
CA ALA A 232 -7.70 -10.50 5.93
C ALA A 232 -7.32 -10.39 7.42
#